data_AF-A0A0C3DQN4-F1
#
_entry.id   AF-A0A0C3DQN4-F1
#
_cell.length_a   1.000
_cell.length_b   1.000
_cell.length_c   1.000
_cell.angle_alpha   90.00
_cell.angle_beta   90.00
_cell.angle_gamma   90.00
#
_symmetry.space_group_name_H-M   'P 1'
#
loop_
_entity.id
_entity.type
_entity.pdbx_description
1 polymer ?
#
loop_
_entity_poly.entity_id
_entity_poly.type
_entity_poly.pdbx_seq_one_letter_code
_entity_poly.pdbx_strand_id
1 'polypeptide(L)' 'MAPPNNPQLAQKEGRIALAVQAFKRGQFSSLCAAVYIYDVPESTLRRHVKGTNT' A
#
# COMPACT_ATOMS: atom_id res chain seq x y z
N MET A 1 -19.87 -16.81 -16.58
CA MET A 1 -19.48 -15.90 -15.48
C MET A 1 -18.05 -15.46 -15.76
N ALA A 2 -17.82 -14.20 -16.12
CA ALA A 2 -16.45 -13.70 -16.32
C ALA A 2 -15.78 -13.60 -14.94
N PRO A 3 -14.63 -14.26 -14.70
CA PRO A 3 -13.89 -14.04 -13.46
C PRO A 3 -13.51 -12.55 -13.42
N PRO A 4 -13.56 -11.87 -12.26
CA PRO A 4 -13.15 -10.49 -12.14
C PRO A 4 -11.66 -10.41 -12.47
N ASN A 5 -11.39 -10.10 -13.73
CA ASN A 5 -10.07 -10.18 -14.34
C ASN A 5 -9.28 -8.92 -14.03
N ASN A 6 -9.07 -8.64 -12.74
CA ASN A 6 -8.21 -7.55 -12.32
C ASN A 6 -7.03 -8.09 -11.51
N PRO A 7 -6.13 -8.92 -12.12
CA PRO A 7 -4.87 -9.28 -11.49
C PRO A 7 -4.03 -8.05 -11.12
N GLN A 8 -4.30 -6.90 -11.77
CA GLN A 8 -3.72 -5.59 -11.45
C GLN A 8 -4.20 -5.03 -10.10
N LEU A 9 -5.44 -5.31 -9.66
CA LEU A 9 -5.91 -4.90 -8.33
C LEU A 9 -5.24 -5.73 -7.24
N ALA A 10 -5.21 -7.06 -7.40
CA ALA A 10 -4.57 -7.95 -6.43
C ALA A 10 -3.06 -7.63 -6.26
N GLN A 11 -2.38 -7.32 -7.36
CA GLN A 11 -0.97 -6.89 -7.33
C GLN A 11 -0.79 -5.51 -6.67
N LYS A 12 -1.74 -4.59 -6.83
CA LYS A 12 -1.72 -3.28 -6.15
C LYS A 12 -1.95 -3.43 -4.66
N GLU A 13 -2.92 -4.23 -4.24
CA GLU A 13 -3.20 -4.50 -2.83
C GLU A 13 -2.02 -5.19 -2.15
N GLY A 14 -1.35 -6.14 -2.82
CA GLY A 14 -0.13 -6.77 -2.31
C GLY A 14 1.02 -5.77 -2.08
N ARG A 15 1.23 -4.83 -3.02
CA ARG A 15 2.24 -3.76 -2.87
C ARG A 15 1.91 -2.81 -1.72
N ILE A 16 0.64 -2.43 -1.55
CA ILE A 16 0.20 -1.59 -0.44
C ILE A 16 0.44 -2.30 0.90
N ALA A 17 0.08 -3.59 1.01
CA ALA A 17 0.30 -4.36 2.22
C ALA A 17 1.79 -4.46 2.60
N LEU A 18 2.67 -4.69 1.60
CA LEU A 18 4.12 -4.70 1.80
C LEU A 18 4.65 -3.34 2.25
N ALA A 19 4.22 -2.26 1.60
CA ALA A 19 4.64 -0.91 1.94
C ALA A 19 4.21 -0.51 3.37
N VAL A 20 2.99 -0.88 3.77
CA VAL A 20 2.48 -0.65 5.13
C VAL A 20 3.23 -1.48 6.16
N GLN A 21 3.55 -2.75 5.87
CA GLN A 21 4.36 -3.57 6.77
C GLN A 21 5.77 -3.02 6.93
N ALA A 22 6.41 -2.59 5.84
CA ALA A 22 7.76 -2.03 5.89
C ALA A 22 7.79 -0.70 6.66
N PHE A 23 6.76 0.14 6.48
CA PHE A 23 6.58 1.35 7.28
C PHE A 23 6.36 1.02 8.76
N LYS A 24 5.47 0.06 9.09
CA LYS A 24 5.24 -0.39 10.48
C LYS A 24 6.47 -1.02 11.13
N ARG A 25 7.32 -1.69 10.34
CA ARG A 25 8.61 -2.25 10.79
C ARG A 25 9.68 -1.17 11.03
N GLY A 26 9.40 0.09 10.71
CA GLY A 26 10.37 1.17 10.82
C GLY A 26 11.48 1.11 9.77
N GLN A 27 11.31 0.35 8.69
CA GLN A 27 12.27 0.34 7.56
C GLN A 27 12.31 1.69 6.83
N PHE A 28 11.24 2.47 6.96
CA PHE A 28 11.15 3.81 6.38
C PHE A 28 10.79 4.82 7.46
N SER A 29 11.68 5.79 7.67
CA SER A 29 11.40 6.95 8.53
C SER A 29 10.46 7.97 7.86
N SER A 30 10.21 7.81 6.55
CA SER A 30 9.36 8.72 5.78
C SER A 30 8.37 7.95 4.93
N LEU A 31 7.11 8.37 5.00
CA LEU A 31 6.02 7.83 4.19
C LEU A 31 6.33 7.94 2.69
N CYS A 32 6.95 9.04 2.26
CA CYS A 32 7.35 9.27 0.87
C CYS A 32 8.37 8.27 0.35
N ALA A 33 9.29 7.78 1.19
CA ALA A 33 10.27 6.78 0.79
C ALA A 33 9.60 5.43 0.50
N ALA A 34 8.64 5.04 1.34
CA ALA A 34 7.83 3.84 1.10
C ALA A 34 6.94 4.00 -0.15
N VAL A 35 6.35 5.18 -0.37
CA VAL A 35 5.57 5.49 -1.58
C VAL A 35 6.40 5.34 -2.85
N TYR A 36 7.63 5.85 -2.85
CA TYR A 36 8.53 5.79 -3.99
C TYR A 36 9.02 4.36 -4.27
N ILE A 37 9.40 3.61 -3.23
CA ILE A 37 9.92 2.23 -3.37
C ILE A 37 8.84 1.26 -3.87
N TYR A 38 7.61 1.41 -3.38
CA TYR A 38 6.52 0.48 -3.70
C TYR A 38 5.59 0.96 -4.81
N ASP A 39 5.83 2.15 -5.37
CA ASP A 39 5.00 2.76 -6.42
C ASP A 39 3.51 2.79 -6.01
N VAL A 40 3.25 3.26 -4.79
CA VAL A 40 1.89 3.31 -4.20
C VAL A 40 1.51 4.75 -3.87
N PRO A 41 0.25 5.17 -4.09
CA PRO A 41 -0.15 6.53 -3.80
C PRO A 41 0.02 6.85 -2.31
N GLU A 42 0.57 8.03 -2.00
CA GLU A 42 0.72 8.48 -0.62
C GLU A 42 -0.61 8.49 0.12
N SER A 43 -1.68 8.94 -0.53
CA SER A 43 -3.04 8.94 0.03
C SER A 43 -3.46 7.54 0.47
N THR A 44 -3.12 6.51 -0.30
CA THR A 44 -3.44 5.11 0.00
C THR A 44 -2.60 4.60 1.17
N LEU A 45 -1.29 4.84 1.16
CA LEU A 45 -0.42 4.41 2.25
C LEU A 45 -0.81 5.10 3.57
N ARG A 46 -1.07 6.40 3.51
CA ARG A 46 -1.48 7.23 4.65
C ARG A 46 -2.85 6.78 5.18
N ARG A 47 -3.80 6.40 4.33
CA ARG A 47 -5.10 5.84 4.73
C ARG A 47 -4.94 4.50 5.47
N HIS A 48 -4.04 3.64 4.99
CA HIS A 48 -3.74 2.36 5.62
C HIS A 48 -2.96 2.48 6.93
N VAL A 49 -1.98 3.39 7.00
CA VAL A 49 -1.17 3.64 8.21
C VAL A 49 -1.97 4.34 9.29
N LYS A 50 -2.78 5.34 8.92
CA LYS A 50 -3.64 6.09 9.85
C LYS A 50 -4.82 5.26 10.37
N GLY A 51 -5.00 4.02 9.87
CA GLY A 51 -6.06 3.12 10.32
C GLY A 51 -7.44 3.75 10.12
N THR A 52 -7.71 4.27 8.92
CA THR A 52 -8.90 5.09 8.69
C THR A 52 -10.18 4.27 8.83
N ASN A 53 -10.71 4.36 10.04
CA ASN A 53 -12.07 4.22 10.50
C ASN A 53 -13.08 4.76 9.47
N THR A 54 -13.82 3.86 8.83
CA THR A 54 -15.14 4.08 8.20
C THR A 54 -15.83 2.73 8.21
#